data_AF-A0A3D4P7V2-F1
#
_entry.id   AF-A0A3D4P7V2-F1
#
_cell.length_a   1.000
_cell.length_b   1.000
_cell.length_c   1.000
_cell.angle_alpha   90.00
_cell.angle_beta   90.00
_cell.angle_gamma   90.00
#
_symmetry.space_group_name_H-M   'P 1'
#
loop_
_entity.id
_entity.type
_entity.pdbx_description
1 polymer ?
#
loop_
_entity_poly.entity_id
_entity_poly.type
_entity_poly.pdbx_seq_one_letter_code
_entity_poly.pdbx_strand_id
1 'polypeptide(L)'
;MAKYFGWPPEIVLYHFGGLAIYQPYSGLTTQRSIIISAAGPMAGFGLYGAIFFFRYFSVRYGMWDGFSEQARFYIGIAFHDLLFINLIWGLINLAPVLPLDGGHICEDICKTVKRSGGDVLAIQISMVVAGGLAVYFFTHQQRYAGIMFALFAFFNYQAYQSRNNIW
;
A
#
# COMPACT_ATOMS: atom_id res chain seq x y z
N MET A 1 -2.94 7.87 -13.22
CA MET A 1 -4.41 7.87 -13.09
C MET A 1 -4.98 9.25 -12.73
N ALA A 2 -4.56 9.91 -11.64
CA ALA A 2 -5.09 11.23 -11.26
C ALA A 2 -5.00 12.31 -12.38
N LYS A 3 -3.90 12.36 -13.15
CA LYS A 3 -3.78 13.24 -14.35
C LYS A 3 -4.83 12.96 -15.42
N TYR A 4 -5.21 11.70 -15.60
CA TYR A 4 -6.23 11.31 -16.58
C TYR A 4 -7.62 11.84 -16.17
N PHE A 5 -7.85 12.00 -14.86
CA PHE A 5 -9.07 12.60 -14.31
C PHE A 5 -8.98 14.13 -14.13
N GLY A 6 -7.90 14.77 -14.58
CA GLY A 6 -7.74 16.23 -14.54
C GLY A 6 -7.33 16.81 -13.18
N TRP A 7 -6.87 15.98 -12.24
CA TRP A 7 -6.43 16.44 -10.92
C TRP A 7 -4.91 16.62 -10.90
N PRO A 8 -4.38 17.72 -10.33
CA PRO A 8 -2.95 17.94 -10.23
C PRO A 8 -2.35 16.96 -9.19
N PRO A 9 -1.51 15.99 -9.58
CA PRO A 9 -0.87 15.11 -8.62
C PRO A 9 0.41 15.77 -8.07
N GLU A 10 0.65 15.57 -6.78
CA GLU A 10 1.91 15.87 -6.13
C GLU A 10 2.50 14.58 -5.57
N ILE A 11 3.81 14.36 -5.74
CA ILE A 11 4.50 13.20 -5.17
C ILE A 11 5.38 13.70 -4.04
N VAL A 12 5.04 13.30 -2.81
CA VAL A 12 5.80 13.65 -1.60
C VAL A 12 6.54 12.42 -1.12
N LEU A 13 7.87 12.49 -1.12
CA LEU A 13 8.73 11.48 -0.48
C LEU A 13 8.90 11.83 1.00
N TYR A 14 8.47 10.93 1.87
CA TYR A 14 8.54 11.06 3.32
C TYR A 14 8.94 9.72 3.95
N HIS A 15 9.01 9.67 5.28
CA HIS A 15 9.55 8.53 6.02
C HIS A 15 8.89 7.18 5.72
N PHE A 16 7.62 7.16 5.27
CA PHE A 16 6.91 5.93 4.92
C PHE A 16 6.89 5.63 3.40
N GLY A 17 7.68 6.36 2.60
CA GLY A 17 7.80 6.15 1.14
C GLY A 17 7.36 7.36 0.33
N GLY A 18 6.86 7.12 -0.89
CA GLY A 18 6.31 8.16 -1.76
C GLY A 18 4.78 8.18 -1.69
N LEU A 19 4.19 9.27 -1.20
CA LEU A 19 2.75 9.51 -1.24
C LEU A 19 2.39 10.31 -2.49
N ALA A 20 1.45 9.82 -3.29
CA ALA A 20 0.84 10.58 -4.37
C ALA A 20 -0.42 11.29 -3.83
N ILE A 21 -0.33 12.60 -3.62
CA ILE A 21 -1.44 13.44 -3.17
C ILE A 21 -2.16 14.00 -4.40
N TYR A 22 -3.49 14.06 -4.37
CA TYR A 22 -4.28 14.74 -5.37
C TYR A 22 -5.47 15.45 -4.71
N GLN A 23 -5.84 16.62 -5.22
CA GLN A 23 -7.02 17.37 -4.78
C GLN A 23 -8.09 17.36 -5.87
N PRO A 24 -9.20 16.59 -5.70
CA PRO A 24 -10.26 16.54 -6.69
C PRO A 24 -11.11 17.82 -6.66
N TYR A 25 -11.18 18.54 -7.78
CA TYR A 25 -12.00 19.77 -7.91
C TYR A 25 -13.50 19.50 -8.05
N SER A 26 -13.90 18.38 -8.68
CA SER A 26 -15.28 17.87 -8.74
C SER A 26 -15.30 16.43 -9.31
N GLY A 27 -16.41 15.70 -9.14
CA GLY A 27 -16.62 14.42 -9.83
C GLY A 27 -15.87 13.20 -9.28
N LEU A 28 -15.49 13.22 -7.99
CA LEU A 28 -14.96 12.05 -7.29
C LEU A 28 -16.12 11.07 -7.04
N THR A 29 -16.16 9.97 -7.79
CA THR A 29 -17.10 8.87 -7.54
C THR A 29 -16.39 7.77 -6.77
N THR A 30 -17.13 6.99 -5.97
CA THR A 30 -16.60 5.83 -5.23
C THR A 30 -15.75 4.92 -6.13
N GLN A 31 -16.22 4.62 -7.34
CA GLN A 31 -15.50 3.78 -8.30
C GLN A 31 -14.17 4.40 -8.73
N ARG A 32 -14.12 5.72 -8.97
CA ARG A 32 -12.88 6.40 -9.36
C ARG A 32 -11.86 6.44 -8.22
N SER A 33 -12.32 6.61 -6.99
CA SER A 33 -11.47 6.58 -5.80
C SER A 33 -10.87 5.18 -5.58
N ILE A 34 -11.69 4.12 -5.65
CA ILE A 34 -11.22 2.71 -5.59
C ILE A 34 -10.18 2.43 -6.68
N ILE A 35 -10.42 2.84 -7.93
CA ILE A 35 -9.47 2.63 -9.03
C ILE A 35 -8.13 3.32 -8.77
N ILE A 36 -8.14 4.53 -8.19
CA ILE A 36 -6.92 5.28 -7.91
C ILE A 36 -6.14 4.65 -6.77
N SER A 37 -6.80 4.27 -5.67
CA SER A 37 -6.16 3.56 -4.56
C SER A 37 -5.63 2.19 -4.99
N ALA A 38 -6.38 1.45 -5.81
CA ALA A 38 -5.92 0.17 -6.35
C ALA A 38 -4.75 0.31 -7.33
N ALA A 39 -4.61 1.45 -8.03
CA ALA A 39 -3.57 1.66 -9.03
C ALA A 39 -2.15 1.61 -8.44
N GLY A 40 -1.97 1.99 -7.17
CA GLY A 40 -0.68 1.89 -6.48
C GLY A 40 -0.20 0.43 -6.35
N PRO A 41 -0.91 -0.43 -5.60
CA PRO A 41 -0.57 -1.84 -5.46
C PRO A 41 -0.55 -2.60 -6.78
N MET A 42 -1.47 -2.28 -7.70
CA MET A 42 -1.50 -2.91 -9.04
C MET A 42 -0.25 -2.60 -9.86
N ALA A 43 0.29 -1.37 -9.80
CA ALA A 43 1.55 -1.05 -10.45
C ALA A 43 2.72 -1.87 -9.85
N GLY A 44 2.74 -2.03 -8.52
CA GLY A 44 3.72 -2.88 -7.82
C GLY A 44 3.63 -4.35 -8.24
N PHE A 45 2.43 -4.94 -8.28
CA PHE A 45 2.25 -6.32 -8.74
C PHE A 45 2.54 -6.50 -10.23
N GLY A 46 2.21 -5.50 -11.06
CA GLY A 46 2.58 -5.49 -12.48
C GLY A 46 4.10 -5.52 -12.66
N LEU A 47 4.82 -4.69 -11.91
CA LEU A 47 6.29 -4.67 -11.92
C LEU A 47 6.87 -5.98 -11.38
N TYR A 48 6.31 -6.53 -10.30
CA TYR A 48 6.68 -7.85 -9.79
C TYR A 48 6.58 -8.93 -10.89
N GLY A 49 5.46 -8.97 -11.61
CA GLY A 49 5.27 -9.90 -12.71
C GLY A 49 6.30 -9.71 -13.82
N ALA A 50 6.53 -8.47 -14.26
CA ALA A 50 7.51 -8.16 -15.30
C ALA A 50 8.94 -8.59 -14.91
N ILE A 51 9.36 -8.31 -13.67
CA ILE A 51 10.68 -8.70 -13.16
C ILE A 51 10.77 -10.23 -13.04
N PHE A 52 9.70 -10.89 -12.59
CA PHE A 52 9.67 -12.35 -12.48
C PHE A 52 9.87 -13.02 -13.84
N PHE A 53 9.14 -12.58 -14.86
CA PHE A 53 9.30 -13.10 -16.23
C PHE A 53 10.68 -12.78 -16.79
N PHE A 54 11.17 -11.55 -16.61
CA PHE A 54 12.50 -11.17 -17.08
C PHE A 54 13.61 -11.99 -16.41
N ARG A 55 13.53 -12.22 -15.09
CA ARG A 55 14.45 -13.11 -14.36
C ARG A 55 14.40 -14.52 -14.92
N TYR A 56 13.21 -15.07 -15.12
CA TYR A 56 13.02 -16.42 -15.65
C TYR A 56 13.69 -16.58 -17.02
N PHE A 57 13.42 -15.68 -17.96
CA PHE A 57 14.02 -15.74 -19.30
C PHE A 57 15.51 -15.47 -19.29
N SER A 58 15.98 -14.45 -18.54
CA SER A 58 17.39 -14.09 -18.51
C SER A 58 18.28 -15.20 -17.96
N VAL A 59 17.82 -15.92 -16.94
CA VAL A 59 18.51 -17.11 -16.43
C VAL A 59 18.40 -18.27 -17.43
N ARG A 60 17.22 -18.50 -18.02
CA ARG A 60 17.00 -19.62 -18.95
C ARG A 60 17.86 -19.56 -20.21
N TYR A 61 18.12 -18.35 -20.71
CA TYR A 61 18.94 -18.08 -21.89
C TYR A 61 20.40 -17.75 -21.59
N GLY A 62 20.84 -17.88 -20.33
CA GLY A 62 22.24 -17.68 -19.97
C GLY A 62 22.75 -16.25 -20.16
N MET A 63 21.87 -15.24 -20.07
CA MET A 63 22.25 -13.82 -20.27
C MET A 63 23.36 -13.37 -19.31
N TRP A 64 23.51 -14.06 -18.19
CA TRP A 64 24.45 -13.72 -17.13
C TRP A 64 25.69 -14.64 -17.10
N ASP A 65 25.82 -15.60 -18.00
CA ASP A 65 26.86 -16.63 -17.95
C ASP A 65 28.28 -16.11 -18.23
N GLY A 66 28.38 -14.98 -18.96
CA GLY A 66 29.65 -14.30 -19.22
C GLY A 66 30.17 -13.46 -18.05
N PHE A 67 29.42 -13.33 -16.95
CA PHE A 67 29.83 -12.52 -15.80
C PHE A 67 30.58 -13.36 -14.76
N SER A 68 31.36 -12.68 -13.91
CA SER A 68 31.99 -13.31 -12.75
C SER A 68 30.94 -13.91 -11.79
N GLU A 69 31.34 -14.91 -11.01
CA GLU A 69 30.46 -15.52 -10.00
C GLU A 69 29.91 -14.50 -9.01
N GLN A 70 30.76 -13.55 -8.59
CA GLN A 70 30.40 -12.45 -7.71
C GLN A 70 29.33 -11.55 -8.33
N ALA A 71 29.47 -11.21 -9.62
CA ALA A 71 28.47 -10.41 -10.32
C ALA A 71 27.12 -11.14 -10.42
N ARG A 72 27.13 -12.43 -10.75
CA ARG A 72 25.91 -13.26 -10.78
C ARG A 72 25.22 -13.34 -9.41
N PHE A 73 26.00 -13.43 -8.34
CA PHE A 73 25.48 -13.41 -6.98
C PHE A 73 24.75 -12.10 -6.67
N TYR A 74 25.35 -10.94 -6.96
CA TYR A 74 24.70 -9.64 -6.74
C TYR A 74 23.45 -9.43 -7.60
N ILE A 75 23.46 -9.91 -8.85
CA ILE A 75 22.27 -9.89 -9.71
C ILE A 75 21.15 -10.73 -9.08
N GLY A 76 21.49 -11.89 -8.50
CA GLY A 76 20.56 -12.73 -7.78
C GLY A 76 19.90 -12.03 -6.59
N ILE A 77 20.70 -11.32 -5.79
CA ILE A 77 20.21 -10.50 -4.66
C ILE A 77 19.29 -9.38 -5.18
N ALA A 78 19.71 -8.64 -6.22
CA ALA A 78 18.91 -7.56 -6.77
C ALA A 78 17.53 -8.05 -7.25
N PHE A 79 17.49 -9.20 -7.93
CA PHE A 79 16.22 -9.82 -8.32
C PHE A 79 15.37 -10.23 -7.13
N HIS A 80 15.98 -10.85 -6.13
CA HIS A 80 15.30 -11.25 -4.91
C HIS A 80 14.66 -10.05 -4.21
N ASP A 81 15.42 -8.98 -4.00
CA ASP A 81 14.97 -7.79 -3.29
C ASP A 81 13.88 -7.04 -4.06
N LEU A 82 14.05 -6.89 -5.39
CA LEU A 82 13.02 -6.26 -6.23
C LEU A 82 11.71 -7.02 -6.20
N LEU A 83 11.75 -8.36 -6.29
CA LEU A 83 10.56 -9.19 -6.20
C LEU A 83 9.94 -9.13 -4.80
N PHE A 84 10.76 -9.26 -3.76
CA PHE A 84 10.33 -9.23 -2.37
C PHE A 84 9.65 -7.90 -2.02
N ILE A 85 10.29 -6.76 -2.33
CA ILE A 85 9.76 -5.43 -2.03
C ILE A 85 8.43 -5.20 -2.76
N ASN A 86 8.35 -5.46 -4.07
CA ASN A 86 7.12 -5.21 -4.83
C ASN A 86 5.96 -6.09 -4.36
N LEU A 87 6.23 -7.34 -3.95
CA LEU A 87 5.20 -8.23 -3.43
C LEU A 87 4.74 -7.81 -2.04
N ILE A 88 5.68 -7.67 -1.09
CA ILE A 88 5.35 -7.42 0.32
C ILE A 88 4.75 -6.02 0.52
N TRP A 89 5.32 -4.98 -0.09
CA TRP A 89 4.74 -3.64 0.00
C TRP A 89 3.40 -3.53 -0.71
N GLY A 90 3.22 -4.22 -1.85
CA GLY A 90 1.93 -4.31 -2.52
C GLY A 90 0.85 -4.94 -1.62
N LEU A 91 1.19 -6.01 -0.92
CA LEU A 91 0.28 -6.67 0.03
C LEU A 91 -0.01 -5.80 1.27
N ILE A 92 1.01 -5.17 1.84
CA ILE A 92 0.84 -4.24 2.97
C ILE A 92 -0.08 -3.09 2.57
N ASN A 93 0.12 -2.48 1.39
CA ASN A 93 -0.72 -1.38 0.94
C ASN A 93 -2.17 -1.77 0.69
N LEU A 94 -2.47 -3.04 0.45
CA LEU A 94 -3.85 -3.55 0.34
C LEU A 94 -4.51 -3.90 1.67
N ALA A 95 -3.79 -3.83 2.79
CA ALA A 95 -4.40 -4.04 4.10
C ALA A 95 -5.49 -2.98 4.34
N PRO A 96 -6.65 -3.35 4.92
CA PRO A 96 -7.75 -2.43 5.19
C PRO A 96 -7.43 -1.56 6.43
N VAL A 97 -6.40 -0.74 6.32
CA VAL A 97 -5.85 0.14 7.36
C VAL A 97 -5.57 1.49 6.75
N LEU A 98 -6.26 2.55 7.17
CA LEU A 98 -5.90 3.91 6.79
C LEU A 98 -4.55 4.31 7.44
N PRO A 99 -3.66 5.02 6.73
CA PRO A 99 -3.84 5.66 5.41
C PRO A 99 -3.41 4.82 4.20
N LEU A 100 -3.31 3.49 4.32
CA LEU A 100 -2.93 2.62 3.21
C LEU A 100 -4.04 2.57 2.14
N ASP A 101 -3.67 2.21 0.92
CA ASP A 101 -4.59 2.14 -0.22
C ASP A 101 -5.81 1.22 0.06
N GLY A 102 -5.60 0.08 0.70
CA GLY A 102 -6.64 -0.84 1.12
C GLY A 102 -7.58 -0.26 2.18
N GLY A 103 -7.08 0.65 3.02
CA GLY A 103 -7.89 1.43 3.94
C GLY A 103 -8.82 2.39 3.21
N HIS A 104 -8.32 3.09 2.19
CA HIS A 104 -9.14 3.97 1.34
C HIS A 104 -10.19 3.20 0.52
N ILE A 105 -9.82 2.04 -0.04
CA ILE A 105 -10.76 1.13 -0.71
C ILE A 105 -11.84 0.68 0.28
N CYS A 106 -11.46 0.30 1.51
CA CYS A 106 -12.40 -0.08 2.55
C CYS A 106 -13.33 1.07 2.92
N GLU A 107 -12.81 2.29 3.03
CA GLU A 107 -13.59 3.50 3.30
C GLU A 107 -14.65 3.77 2.23
N ASP A 108 -14.27 3.68 0.97
CA ASP A 108 -15.18 3.86 -0.17
C ASP A 108 -16.28 2.79 -0.22
N ILE A 109 -15.93 1.54 0.06
CA ILE A 109 -16.90 0.44 0.17
C ILE A 109 -17.87 0.72 1.31
N CYS A 110 -17.37 1.11 2.49
CA CYS A 110 -18.20 1.40 3.66
C CYS A 110 -19.14 2.59 3.42
N LYS A 111 -18.67 3.66 2.76
CA LYS A 111 -19.51 4.82 2.37
C LYS A 111 -20.63 4.44 1.38
N THR A 112 -20.37 3.45 0.53
CA THR A 112 -21.37 2.95 -0.43
C THR A 112 -22.45 2.12 0.25
N VAL A 113 -22.06 1.26 1.22
CA VAL A 113 -23.01 0.44 1.99
C VAL A 113 -23.80 1.28 2.99
N LYS A 114 -23.13 2.22 3.67
CA LYS A 114 -23.72 3.07 4.70
C LYS A 114 -23.42 4.53 4.42
N ARG A 115 -24.39 5.22 3.79
CA ARG A 115 -24.27 6.62 3.35
C ARG A 115 -24.04 7.61 4.50
N SER A 116 -24.50 7.28 5.71
CA SER A 116 -24.24 8.04 6.93
C SER A 116 -23.38 7.20 7.90
N GLY A 117 -22.12 7.61 8.11
CA GLY A 117 -21.20 6.97 9.05
C GLY A 117 -20.38 5.80 8.52
N GLY A 118 -20.35 5.55 7.20
CA GLY A 118 -19.48 4.55 6.58
C GLY A 118 -17.99 4.87 6.74
N ASP A 119 -17.66 6.15 6.78
CA ASP A 119 -16.34 6.69 7.14
C ASP A 119 -15.92 6.34 8.57
N VAL A 120 -16.85 6.44 9.55
CA VAL A 120 -16.57 6.02 10.93
C VAL A 120 -16.32 4.52 11.01
N LEU A 121 -17.12 3.72 10.28
CA LEU A 121 -16.93 2.27 10.22
C LEU A 121 -15.56 1.89 9.65
N ALA A 122 -15.11 2.57 8.59
CA ALA A 122 -13.80 2.32 7.99
C ALA A 122 -12.64 2.65 8.93
N ILE A 123 -12.76 3.71 9.73
CA ILE A 123 -11.77 4.05 10.77
C ILE A 123 -11.75 2.96 11.86
N GLN A 124 -12.92 2.45 12.28
CA GLN A 124 -12.99 1.36 13.26
C GLN A 124 -12.34 0.08 12.71
N ILE A 125 -12.65 -0.31 11.47
CA ILE A 125 -12.01 -1.44 10.79
C ILE A 125 -10.50 -1.24 10.75
N SER A 126 -10.05 -0.07 10.30
CA SER A 126 -8.62 0.27 10.22
C SER A 126 -7.91 0.16 11.56
N MET A 127 -8.53 0.65 12.63
CA MET A 127 -7.98 0.59 13.98
C MET A 127 -7.82 -0.84 14.48
N VAL A 128 -8.85 -1.68 14.30
CA VAL A 128 -8.85 -3.09 14.74
C VAL A 128 -7.82 -3.89 13.93
N VAL A 129 -7.83 -3.74 12.62
CA VAL A 129 -6.90 -4.46 11.73
C VAL A 129 -5.47 -4.02 11.97
N ALA A 130 -5.20 -2.72 12.12
CA ALA A 130 -3.87 -2.21 12.46
C ALA A 130 -3.39 -2.73 13.81
N GLY A 131 -4.25 -2.74 14.84
CA GLY A 131 -3.92 -3.30 16.15
C GLY A 131 -3.58 -4.80 16.07
N GLY A 132 -4.37 -5.58 15.33
CA GLY A 132 -4.10 -6.99 15.09
C GLY A 132 -2.78 -7.24 14.36
N LEU A 133 -2.50 -6.45 13.30
CA LEU A 133 -1.25 -6.53 12.56
C LEU A 133 -0.05 -6.10 13.43
N ALA A 134 -0.21 -5.09 14.29
CA ALA A 134 0.84 -4.69 15.22
C ALA A 134 1.23 -5.85 16.15
N VAL A 135 0.24 -6.50 16.77
CA VAL A 135 0.47 -7.69 17.62
C VAL A 135 1.16 -8.79 16.82
N TYR A 136 0.67 -9.10 15.62
CA TYR A 136 1.27 -10.10 14.73
C TYR A 136 2.75 -9.81 14.42
N PHE A 137 3.10 -8.57 14.08
CA PHE A 137 4.48 -8.24 13.76
C PHE A 137 5.39 -8.25 14.99
N PHE A 138 4.88 -7.85 16.17
CA PHE A 138 5.65 -7.96 17.41
C PHE A 138 5.94 -9.42 17.80
N THR A 139 4.97 -10.35 17.62
CA THR A 139 5.20 -11.77 17.91
C THR A 139 6.19 -12.42 16.96
N HIS A 140 6.33 -11.89 15.74
CA HIS A 140 7.32 -12.34 14.75
C HIS A 140 8.65 -11.58 14.80
N GLN A 141 8.91 -10.83 15.88
CA GLN A 141 10.14 -10.04 16.09
C GLN A 141 10.37 -8.93 15.04
N GLN A 142 9.36 -8.60 14.24
CA GLN A 142 9.40 -7.53 13.23
C GLN A 142 9.09 -6.18 13.88
N ARG A 143 10.05 -5.68 14.67
CA ARG A 143 9.87 -4.48 15.53
C ARG A 143 9.40 -3.25 14.74
N TYR A 144 10.03 -2.96 13.60
CA TYR A 144 9.70 -1.79 12.80
C TYR A 144 8.27 -1.82 12.26
N ALA A 145 7.87 -2.96 11.68
CA ALA A 145 6.51 -3.15 11.18
C ALA A 145 5.47 -3.11 12.32
N GLY A 146 5.78 -3.73 13.47
CA GLY A 146 4.91 -3.70 14.65
C GLY A 146 4.67 -2.27 15.15
N ILE A 147 5.74 -1.46 15.26
CA ILE A 147 5.63 -0.05 15.65
C ILE A 147 4.81 0.74 14.62
N MET A 148 5.06 0.54 13.32
CA MET A 148 4.31 1.22 12.26
C MET A 148 2.80 0.94 12.38
N PHE A 149 2.40 -0.32 12.49
CA PHE A 149 0.97 -0.67 12.59
C PHE A 149 0.36 -0.24 13.94
N ALA A 150 1.14 -0.21 15.02
CA ALA A 150 0.70 0.36 16.29
C ALA A 150 0.41 1.87 16.16
N LEU A 151 1.28 2.61 15.44
CA LEU A 151 1.07 4.02 15.14
C LEU A 151 -0.17 4.24 14.26
N PHE A 152 -0.38 3.40 13.23
CA PHE A 152 -1.61 3.47 12.42
C PHE A 152 -2.86 3.21 13.25
N ALA A 153 -2.84 2.22 14.14
CA ALA A 153 -3.95 1.97 15.05
C ALA A 153 -4.24 3.21 15.93
N PHE A 154 -3.18 3.82 16.48
CA PHE A 154 -3.29 5.03 17.29
C PHE A 154 -3.84 6.24 16.52
N PHE A 155 -3.39 6.47 15.29
CA PHE A 155 -3.92 7.57 14.45
C PHE A 155 -5.39 7.35 14.09
N ASN A 156 -5.79 6.11 13.79
CA ASN A 156 -7.21 5.79 13.55
C ASN A 156 -8.05 5.95 14.82
N TYR A 157 -7.53 5.59 15.99
CA TYR A 157 -8.19 5.85 17.27
C TYR A 157 -8.42 7.35 17.51
N GLN A 158 -7.40 8.19 17.28
CA GLN A 158 -7.56 9.64 17.39
C GLN A 158 -8.60 10.18 16.42
N ALA A 159 -8.55 9.75 15.15
CA ALA A 159 -9.52 10.16 14.13
C ALA A 159 -10.96 9.76 14.48
N TYR A 160 -11.13 8.58 15.09
CA TYR A 160 -12.43 8.13 15.61
C TYR A 160 -12.92 9.02 16.74
N GLN A 161 -12.08 9.31 17.73
CA GLN A 161 -12.44 10.13 18.89
C GLN A 161 -12.82 11.56 18.47
N SER A 162 -12.04 12.18 17.57
CA SER A 162 -12.32 13.54 17.07
C SER A 162 -13.67 13.62 16.37
N ARG A 163 -14.10 12.58 15.67
CA ARG A 163 -15.41 12.53 14.99
C ARG A 163 -16.57 12.26 15.95
N ASN A 164 -16.33 11.50 17.01
CA ASN A 164 -17.36 11.16 17.99
C ASN A 164 -17.61 12.30 19.01
N ASN A 165 -16.66 13.21 19.17
CA ASN A 165 -16.73 14.39 20.05
C ASN A 165 -17.41 15.62 19.40
N ILE A 166 -18.05 15.51 18.22
CA ILE A 166 -18.72 16.63 17.51
C ILE A 166 -20.21 16.75 17.95
N TRP A 167 -20.50 16.45 19.22
CA TRP A 167 -21.79 16.69 19.88
C TRP A 167 -21.56 17.34 21.24
#